data_AF-A0A850BWV0-F1
#
_entry.id   AF-A0A850BWV0-F1
#
_cell.length_a   1.000
_cell.length_b   1.000
_cell.length_c   1.000
_cell.angle_alpha   90.00
_cell.angle_beta   90.00
_cell.angle_gamma   90.00
#
_symmetry.space_group_name_H-M   'P 1'
#
loop_
_entity.id
_entity.type
_entity.pdbx_description
1 polymer ?
#
loop_
_entity_poly.entity_id
_entity_poly.type
_entity_poly.pdbx_seq_one_letter_code
_entity_poly.pdbx_strand_id
1 'polypeptide(L)'
;MTDAAEPNIRFCYLYRDASNYKQHGEAVFTNHNCMSVEEIEKQIRTFLKNGEYFIAQQVNIEEQFFDALYEDDHPRHEFSRVEATTAPAFDPENWSEHQHKRDIREFIADLEKAHHAGWDEMQVRPDVARLLERQKDDLKRRFEAGEDVLK
;
A
#
# COMPACT_ATOMS: atom_id res chain seq x y z
N MET A 1 -21.17 2.21 33.61
CA MET A 1 -21.27 2.46 32.16
C MET A 1 -19.89 2.15 31.60
N THR A 2 -19.77 1.08 30.84
CA THR A 2 -18.50 0.73 30.18
C THR A 2 -18.28 1.74 29.07
N ASP A 3 -17.20 2.52 29.16
CA ASP A 3 -16.60 3.20 28.00
C ASP A 3 -16.25 2.11 26.99
N ALA A 4 -17.17 1.79 26.08
CA ALA A 4 -16.79 1.04 24.89
C ALA A 4 -15.96 2.02 24.07
N ALA A 5 -14.63 1.90 24.15
CA ALA A 5 -13.76 2.57 23.20
C ALA A 5 -14.25 2.19 21.80
N GLU A 6 -14.49 3.19 20.96
CA GLU A 6 -14.90 2.95 19.57
C GLU A 6 -13.86 2.06 18.87
N PRO A 7 -14.30 1.17 17.98
CA PRO A 7 -13.43 0.15 17.41
C PRO A 7 -12.32 0.78 16.58
N ASN A 8 -11.15 0.15 16.62
CA ASN A 8 -10.05 0.42 15.70
C ASN A 8 -10.48 0.10 14.25
N ILE A 9 -9.70 0.54 13.28
CA ILE A 9 -9.96 0.30 11.87
C ILE A 9 -8.91 -0.64 11.31
N ARG A 10 -9.34 -1.80 10.81
CA ARG A 10 -8.49 -2.69 10.02
C ARG A 10 -8.53 -2.25 8.57
N PHE A 11 -7.37 -1.96 8.00
CA PHE A 11 -7.14 -1.73 6.59
C PHE A 11 -6.55 -3.00 5.96
N CYS A 12 -7.25 -3.60 5.00
CA CYS A 12 -6.81 -4.79 4.28
C CYS A 12 -6.40 -4.42 2.86
N TYR A 13 -5.28 -4.98 2.42
CA TYR A 13 -4.72 -4.77 1.09
C TYR A 13 -4.03 -6.04 0.60
N LEU A 14 -3.60 -6.03 -0.66
CA LEU A 14 -2.79 -7.10 -1.22
C LEU A 14 -1.71 -6.56 -2.14
N TYR A 15 -0.61 -7.31 -2.21
CA TYR A 15 0.30 -7.28 -3.33
C TYR A 15 -0.12 -8.35 -4.34
N ARG A 16 -0.04 -8.04 -5.64
CA ARG A 16 -0.15 -9.02 -6.73
C ARG A 16 0.89 -8.75 -7.81
N ASP A 17 1.56 -9.80 -8.28
CA ASP A 17 2.43 -9.73 -9.45
C ASP A 17 1.62 -9.77 -10.76
N ALA A 18 2.29 -9.60 -11.92
CA ALA A 18 1.60 -9.69 -13.21
C ALA A 18 1.11 -11.13 -13.53
N SER A 19 1.68 -12.14 -12.88
CA SER A 19 1.24 -13.54 -12.95
C SER A 19 0.06 -13.89 -12.03
N ASN A 20 -0.49 -12.91 -11.30
CA ASN A 20 -1.66 -13.01 -10.42
C ASN A 20 -1.47 -13.80 -9.11
N TYR A 21 -0.23 -14.09 -8.69
CA TYR A 21 0.05 -14.53 -7.33
C TYR A 21 -0.22 -13.38 -6.35
N LYS A 22 -0.64 -13.71 -5.12
CA LYS A 22 -1.10 -12.72 -4.15
C LYS A 22 -0.43 -12.91 -2.80
N GLN A 23 -0.11 -11.79 -2.15
CA GLN A 23 0.22 -11.72 -0.73
C GLN A 23 -0.74 -10.72 -0.08
N HIS A 24 -1.29 -11.08 1.06
CA HIS A 24 -2.26 -10.27 1.77
C HIS A 24 -1.60 -9.55 2.95
N GLY A 25 -1.90 -8.26 3.09
CA GLY A 25 -1.46 -7.45 4.22
C GLY A 25 -2.62 -6.85 4.98
N GLU A 26 -2.36 -6.53 6.24
CA GLU A 26 -3.27 -5.73 7.06
C GLU A 26 -2.51 -4.73 7.94
N ALA A 27 -3.17 -3.61 8.24
CA ALA A 27 -2.79 -2.68 9.28
C ALA A 27 -4.02 -2.37 10.14
N VAL A 28 -3.84 -2.12 11.43
CA VAL A 28 -4.92 -1.76 12.37
C VAL A 28 -4.60 -0.40 12.96
N PHE A 29 -5.39 0.61 12.61
CA PHE A 29 -5.23 1.98 13.05
C PHE A 29 -6.20 2.32 14.18
N THR A 30 -5.81 3.24 15.07
CA THR A 30 -6.77 3.81 16.03
C THR A 30 -7.83 4.64 15.32
N ASN A 31 -8.97 4.85 15.97
CA ASN A 31 -10.07 5.67 15.46
C ASN A 31 -10.52 6.71 16.49
N HIS A 32 -9.62 7.59 16.91
CA HIS A 32 -9.92 8.54 18.00
C HIS A 32 -11.04 9.54 17.66
N ASN A 33 -11.30 9.74 16.37
CA ASN A 33 -12.35 10.64 15.89
C ASN A 33 -13.68 9.94 15.56
N CYS A 34 -13.78 8.63 15.84
CA CYS A 34 -15.01 7.85 15.64
C CYS A 34 -15.56 7.95 14.22
N MET A 35 -14.67 7.95 13.21
CA MET A 35 -15.07 7.97 11.81
C MET A 35 -15.80 6.68 11.45
N SER A 36 -16.87 6.78 10.65
CA SER A 36 -17.55 5.59 10.15
C SER A 36 -16.69 4.88 9.10
N VAL A 37 -16.83 3.56 9.01
CA VAL A 37 -16.14 2.73 7.99
C VAL A 37 -16.44 3.25 6.58
N GLU A 38 -17.67 3.66 6.32
CA GLU A 38 -18.12 4.19 5.02
C GLU A 38 -17.39 5.49 4.65
N GLU A 39 -17.23 6.42 5.60
CA GLU A 39 -16.52 7.68 5.38
C GLU A 39 -15.02 7.44 5.18
N ILE A 40 -14.43 6.53 5.96
CA ILE A 40 -13.03 6.12 5.82
C ILE A 40 -12.79 5.51 4.44
N GLU A 41 -13.61 4.54 4.02
CA GLU A 41 -13.46 3.89 2.72
C GLU A 41 -13.55 4.89 1.58
N LYS A 42 -14.52 5.82 1.65
CA LYS A 42 -14.69 6.87 0.65
C LYS A 42 -13.47 7.78 0.55
N GLN A 43 -12.90 8.20 1.69
CA GLN A 43 -11.69 9.03 1.69
C GLN A 43 -10.48 8.28 1.14
N ILE A 44 -10.26 7.04 1.59
CA ILE A 44 -9.18 6.18 1.07
C ILE A 44 -9.28 6.09 -0.45
N ARG A 45 -10.43 5.66 -0.99
CA ARG A 45 -10.64 5.50 -2.43
C ARG A 45 -10.43 6.80 -3.22
N THR A 46 -10.67 7.96 -2.62
CA THR A 46 -10.44 9.26 -3.28
C THR A 46 -8.96 9.51 -3.56
N PHE A 47 -8.06 9.00 -2.72
CA PHE A 47 -6.62 9.23 -2.81
C PHE A 47 -5.85 8.09 -3.52
N LEU A 48 -6.47 6.92 -3.71
CA LEU A 48 -5.88 5.83 -4.48
C LEU A 48 -5.76 6.17 -5.98
N LYS A 49 -4.70 5.67 -6.62
CA LYS A 49 -4.57 5.67 -8.09
C LYS A 49 -5.71 4.85 -8.69
N ASN A 50 -6.54 5.51 -9.50
CA ASN A 50 -7.77 4.94 -10.07
C ASN A 50 -8.77 4.39 -9.03
N GLY A 51 -8.71 4.82 -7.77
CA GLY A 51 -9.59 4.33 -6.72
C GLY A 51 -9.26 2.94 -6.16
N GLU A 52 -8.14 2.34 -6.59
CA GLU A 52 -7.78 0.96 -6.29
C GLU A 52 -6.32 0.80 -5.82
N TYR A 53 -5.38 1.50 -6.45
CA TYR A 53 -3.96 1.22 -6.28
C TYR A 53 -3.21 2.26 -5.44
N PHE A 54 -2.17 1.82 -4.74
CA PHE A 54 -1.24 2.66 -4.00
C PHE A 54 0.16 2.02 -3.99
N ILE A 55 1.15 2.71 -3.40
CA ILE A 55 2.50 2.18 -3.16
C ILE A 55 2.72 2.16 -1.64
N ALA A 56 2.80 0.97 -1.05
CA ALA A 56 2.82 0.80 0.42
C ALA A 56 3.96 1.56 1.12
N GLN A 57 5.17 1.56 0.52
CA GLN A 57 6.32 2.33 1.02
C GLN A 57 6.03 3.83 1.17
N GLN A 58 5.19 4.41 0.30
CA GLN A 58 4.90 5.86 0.31
C GLN A 58 3.85 6.26 1.35
N VAL A 59 3.16 5.29 1.95
CA VAL A 59 2.18 5.49 3.03
C VAL A 59 2.58 4.80 4.32
N ASN A 60 3.83 4.34 4.40
CA ASN A 60 4.46 3.76 5.58
C ASN A 60 3.69 2.54 6.11
N ILE A 61 3.39 1.56 5.25
CA ILE A 61 2.92 0.22 5.64
C ILE A 61 3.72 -0.84 4.89
N GLU A 62 3.68 -2.07 5.39
CA GLU A 62 4.44 -3.19 4.82
C GLU A 62 4.08 -3.46 3.35
N GLU A 63 5.09 -3.75 2.51
CA GLU A 63 4.88 -3.94 1.08
C GLU A 63 4.44 -5.35 0.69
N GLN A 64 4.46 -6.35 1.58
CA GLN A 64 3.95 -7.71 1.26
C GLN A 64 4.56 -8.33 -0.02
N PHE A 65 5.75 -7.94 -0.45
CA PHE A 65 6.43 -8.59 -1.58
C PHE A 65 6.77 -10.04 -1.23
N PHE A 66 6.93 -10.88 -2.26
CA PHE A 66 7.50 -12.21 -2.07
C PHE A 66 8.98 -12.12 -1.68
N ASP A 67 9.49 -13.18 -1.04
CA ASP A 67 10.91 -13.27 -0.62
C ASP A 67 11.88 -13.10 -1.81
N ALA A 68 11.45 -13.50 -3.00
CA ALA A 68 12.18 -13.35 -4.25
C ALA A 68 11.44 -12.40 -5.18
N LEU A 69 12.19 -11.45 -5.77
CA LEU A 69 11.69 -10.53 -6.78
C LEU A 69 11.93 -11.10 -8.18
N TYR A 70 10.92 -11.04 -9.04
CA TYR A 70 10.86 -11.54 -10.41
C TYR A 70 10.56 -10.43 -11.42
N GLU A 71 10.69 -10.75 -12.71
CA GLU A 71 10.57 -9.78 -13.81
C GLU A 71 9.14 -9.23 -14.00
N ASP A 72 8.15 -9.85 -13.40
CA ASP A 72 6.74 -9.45 -13.43
C ASP A 72 6.27 -8.75 -12.15
N ASP A 73 7.19 -8.51 -11.21
CA ASP A 73 6.92 -7.70 -10.03
C ASP A 73 6.85 -6.21 -10.36
N HIS A 74 6.01 -5.51 -9.60
CA HIS A 74 5.77 -4.07 -9.73
C HIS A 74 5.49 -3.43 -8.36
N PRO A 75 5.60 -2.12 -8.18
CA PRO A 75 5.54 -1.50 -6.85
C PRO A 75 4.11 -1.28 -6.30
N ARG A 76 3.08 -1.66 -7.05
CA ARG A 76 1.69 -1.33 -6.74
C ARG A 76 1.02 -2.36 -5.84
N HIS A 77 0.27 -1.85 -4.87
CA HIS A 77 -0.62 -2.59 -3.98
C HIS A 77 -2.07 -2.25 -4.31
N GLU A 78 -2.96 -3.18 -4.01
CA GLU A 78 -4.39 -3.05 -4.24
C GLU A 78 -5.13 -2.95 -2.90
N PHE A 79 -5.96 -1.93 -2.78
CA PHE A 79 -6.87 -1.79 -1.64
C PHE A 79 -7.97 -2.84 -1.70
N SER A 80 -8.16 -3.59 -0.62
CA SER A 80 -9.21 -4.61 -0.52
C SER A 80 -10.44 -4.08 0.19
N ARG A 81 -10.31 -3.65 1.45
CA ARG A 81 -11.41 -3.16 2.29
C ARG A 81 -10.91 -2.47 3.55
N VAL A 82 -11.81 -1.75 4.21
CA VAL A 82 -11.68 -1.36 5.63
C VAL A 82 -12.83 -1.93 6.45
N GLU A 83 -12.57 -2.24 7.71
CA GLU A 83 -13.58 -2.73 8.64
C GLU A 83 -13.29 -2.29 10.08
N ALA A 84 -14.35 -2.13 10.88
CA ALA A 84 -14.21 -1.92 12.32
C ALA A 84 -13.71 -3.19 13.01
N THR A 85 -12.81 -3.05 13.97
CA THR A 85 -12.20 -4.18 14.69
C THR A 85 -11.91 -3.85 16.15
N THR A 86 -11.96 -4.87 17.01
CA THR A 86 -11.50 -4.80 18.41
C THR A 86 -10.04 -5.23 18.57
N ALA A 87 -9.38 -5.62 17.46
CA ALA A 87 -7.96 -5.95 17.47
C ALA A 87 -7.14 -4.72 17.92
N PRO A 88 -6.04 -4.92 18.66
CA PRO A 88 -5.16 -3.82 19.04
C PRO A 88 -4.56 -3.16 17.80
N ALA A 89 -4.33 -1.85 17.87
CA ALA A 89 -3.64 -1.13 16.81
C ALA A 89 -2.26 -1.74 16.54
N PHE A 90 -1.96 -1.89 15.26
CA PHE A 90 -0.82 -2.60 14.69
C PHE A 90 -0.49 -1.91 13.37
N ASP A 91 0.74 -1.42 13.23
CA ASP A 91 1.23 -0.87 11.96
C ASP A 91 2.65 -1.41 11.73
N PRO A 92 2.85 -2.36 10.79
CA PRO A 92 4.05 -3.19 10.71
C PRO A 92 5.34 -2.42 10.39
N GLU A 93 5.26 -1.21 9.83
CA GLU A 93 6.43 -0.33 9.67
C GLU A 93 6.72 0.53 10.92
N ASN A 94 5.76 0.61 11.85
CA ASN A 94 5.86 1.34 13.12
C ASN A 94 6.16 0.42 14.33
N TRP A 95 6.73 -0.77 14.10
CA TRP A 95 6.47 -1.94 14.95
C TRP A 95 7.22 -2.06 16.29
N SER A 96 8.18 -1.21 16.65
CA SER A 96 8.82 -1.36 17.97
C SER A 96 9.47 -0.11 18.58
N GLU A 97 10.05 0.78 17.78
CA GLU A 97 10.72 1.97 18.29
C GLU A 97 9.78 3.17 18.46
N HIS A 98 8.68 3.16 17.71
CA HIS A 98 7.68 4.21 17.70
C HIS A 98 6.52 3.76 18.58
N GLN A 99 6.55 4.14 19.86
CA GLN A 99 5.43 3.92 20.80
C GLN A 99 4.08 4.52 20.31
N HIS A 100 4.11 5.24 19.18
CA HIS A 100 2.97 5.84 18.51
C HIS A 100 2.11 4.78 17.82
N LYS A 101 0.85 4.68 18.24
CA LYS A 101 -0.18 3.92 17.53
C LYS A 101 -0.85 4.86 16.56
N ARG A 102 -0.55 4.70 15.27
CA ARG A 102 -1.04 5.56 14.20
C ARG A 102 -2.57 5.54 14.12
N ASP A 103 -3.15 6.73 14.00
CA ASP A 103 -4.58 6.94 13.81
C ASP A 103 -4.98 6.84 12.33
N ILE A 104 -6.21 6.41 12.07
CA ILE A 104 -6.73 6.29 10.71
C ILE A 104 -6.65 7.62 9.94
N ARG A 105 -6.76 8.77 10.61
CA ARG A 105 -6.61 10.08 9.97
C ARG A 105 -5.18 10.38 9.56
N GLU A 106 -4.20 9.92 10.32
CA GLU A 106 -2.80 10.05 9.95
C GLU A 106 -2.50 9.19 8.72
N PHE A 107 -3.07 7.99 8.65
CA PHE A 107 -2.98 7.13 7.46
C PHE A 107 -3.64 7.76 6.22
N ILE A 108 -4.84 8.33 6.36
CA ILE A 108 -5.51 9.04 5.26
C ILE A 108 -4.70 10.26 4.83
N ALA A 109 -4.07 11.00 5.75
CA ALA A 109 -3.23 12.14 5.42
C ALA A 109 -1.98 11.72 4.61
N ASP A 110 -1.39 10.56 4.92
CA ASP A 110 -0.28 10.03 4.14
C ASP A 110 -0.71 9.58 2.74
N LEU A 111 -1.90 8.97 2.61
CA LEU A 111 -2.52 8.68 1.30
C LEU A 111 -2.73 9.96 0.49
N GLU A 112 -3.30 11.01 1.09
CA GLU A 112 -3.52 12.30 0.44
C GLU A 112 -2.19 12.92 -0.03
N LYS A 113 -1.15 12.87 0.82
CA LYS A 113 0.17 13.38 0.49
C LYS A 113 0.80 12.62 -0.67
N ALA A 114 0.74 11.28 -0.66
CA ALA A 114 1.26 10.45 -1.74
C ALA A 114 0.49 10.65 -3.06
N HIS A 115 -0.84 10.79 -2.96
CA HIS A 115 -1.71 11.14 -4.08
C HIS A 115 -1.27 12.45 -4.75
N HIS A 116 -1.11 13.52 -3.97
CA HIS A 116 -0.68 14.82 -4.49
C HIS A 116 0.77 14.82 -5.01
N ALA A 117 1.62 13.93 -4.51
CA ALA A 117 2.97 13.72 -5.03
C ALA A 117 2.99 12.91 -6.35
N GLY A 118 1.90 12.20 -6.67
CA GLY A 118 1.71 11.54 -7.97
C GLY A 118 2.11 10.07 -8.05
N TRP A 119 2.27 9.36 -6.91
CA TRP A 119 2.67 7.94 -6.84
C TRP A 119 3.92 7.61 -7.68
N ASP A 120 5.10 7.78 -7.09
CA ASP A 120 6.37 7.53 -7.79
C ASP A 120 6.74 6.04 -7.78
N GLU A 121 6.57 5.34 -8.90
CA GLU A 121 6.87 3.91 -9.04
C GLU A 121 8.38 3.58 -8.84
N MET A 122 9.27 4.58 -8.84
CA MET A 122 10.70 4.41 -8.56
C MET A 122 11.08 4.74 -7.10
N GLN A 123 10.21 5.44 -6.35
CA GLN A 123 10.41 5.71 -4.93
C GLN A 123 9.92 4.53 -4.09
N VAL A 124 10.69 3.45 -4.15
CA VAL A 124 10.46 2.17 -3.48
C VAL A 124 11.75 1.66 -2.82
N ARG A 125 11.70 0.49 -2.17
CA ARG A 125 12.91 -0.15 -1.65
C ARG A 125 14.02 -0.24 -2.71
N PRO A 126 15.31 -0.10 -2.32
CA PRO A 126 16.41 -0.10 -3.28
C PRO A 126 16.56 -1.36 -4.13
N ASP A 127 16.17 -2.53 -3.62
CA ASP A 127 16.17 -3.78 -4.40
C ASP A 127 15.07 -3.81 -5.46
N VAL A 128 13.87 -3.33 -5.14
CA VAL A 128 12.77 -3.16 -6.11
C VAL A 128 13.13 -2.12 -7.16
N ALA A 129 13.68 -0.97 -6.76
CA ALA A 129 14.11 0.06 -7.70
C ALA A 129 15.12 -0.48 -8.72
N ARG A 130 16.12 -1.26 -8.27
CA ARG A 130 17.10 -1.93 -9.16
C ARG A 130 16.46 -2.96 -10.10
N LEU A 131 15.41 -3.64 -9.68
CA LEU A 131 14.65 -4.54 -10.57
C LEU A 131 13.96 -3.72 -11.68
N LEU A 132 13.23 -2.67 -11.31
CA LEU A 132 12.48 -1.83 -12.25
C LEU A 132 13.42 -1.13 -13.26
N GLU A 133 14.60 -0.70 -12.82
CA GLU A 133 15.64 -0.17 -13.70
C GLU A 133 16.11 -1.21 -14.73
N ARG A 134 16.37 -2.45 -14.31
CA ARG A 134 16.75 -3.54 -15.22
C ARG A 134 15.65 -3.87 -16.23
N GLN A 135 14.40 -3.97 -15.77
CA GLN A 135 13.24 -4.19 -16.65
C GLN A 135 13.14 -3.08 -17.70
N LYS A 136 13.31 -1.82 -17.30
CA LYS A 136 13.26 -0.66 -18.21
C LYS A 136 14.40 -0.70 -19.24
N ASP A 137 15.61 -1.03 -18.82
CA ASP A 137 16.76 -1.15 -19.73
C ASP A 137 16.57 -2.31 -20.72
N ASP A 138 16.07 -3.45 -20.27
CA ASP A 138 15.80 -4.61 -21.11
C ASP A 138 14.67 -4.31 -22.11
N LEU A 139 13.59 -3.66 -21.66
CA LEU A 139 12.50 -3.21 -22.52
C LEU A 139 13.01 -2.26 -23.62
N LYS A 140 13.87 -1.30 -23.24
CA LYS A 140 14.48 -0.36 -24.18
C LYS A 140 15.35 -1.09 -25.22
N ARG A 141 16.18 -2.04 -24.80
CA ARG A 141 17.02 -2.84 -25.72
C ARG A 141 16.18 -3.64 -26.71
N ARG A 142 15.11 -4.29 -26.23
CA ARG A 142 14.19 -5.06 -27.09
C ARG A 142 13.50 -4.18 -28.12
N PHE A 143 13.06 -2.99 -27.70
CA PHE A 143 12.51 -1.99 -28.61
C PHE A 143 13.54 -1.53 -29.66
N GLU A 144 14.77 -1.22 -29.25
CA GLU A 144 15.86 -0.85 -30.16
C GLU A 144 16.26 -1.98 -31.13
N ALA A 145 16.11 -3.24 -30.70
CA ALA A 145 16.33 -4.43 -31.53
C ALA A 145 15.17 -4.74 -32.49
N GLY A 146 14.07 -3.98 -32.45
CA GLY A 146 12.88 -4.21 -33.28
C GLY A 146 12.08 -5.45 -32.88
N GLU A 147 12.24 -5.93 -31.66
CA GLU A 147 11.42 -7.03 -31.14
C GLU A 147 9.99 -6.56 -30.88
N ASP A 148 9.02 -7.44 -31.13
CA ASP A 148 7.63 -7.17 -30.77
C ASP A 148 7.49 -7.18 -29.23
N VAL A 149 7.19 -6.01 -28.67
CA VAL A 149 7.17 -5.76 -27.23
C VAL A 149 5.76 -5.97 -26.63
N LEU A 150 4.75 -6.28 -27.46
CA LEU A 150 3.33 -6.38 -27.07
C LEU A 150 2.75 -7.80 -27.20
N LYS A 151 3.52 -8.83 -26.84
CA LYS A 151 3.00 -10.20 -26.75
C LYS A 151 2.59 -10.58 -25.34
#